data_AF-A0A968JC35-F1
#
_entry.id   AF-A0A968JC35-F1
#
_cell.length_a   1.000
_cell.length_b   1.000
_cell.length_c   1.000
_cell.angle_alpha   90.00
_cell.angle_beta   90.00
_cell.angle_gamma   90.00
#
_symmetry.space_group_name_H-M   'P 1'
#
loop_
_entity.id
_entity.type
_entity.pdbx_description
1 polymer ?
#
loop_
_entity_poly.entity_id
_entity_poly.type
_entity_poly.pdbx_seq_one_letter_code
_entity_poly.pdbx_strand_id
1 'polypeptide(L)'
;MSDELSALQRQLKNFEENLALIQERKSEFVMSTDIPLQMVKAESDLEKKIAQVKAKIATFLGTPPPADPAPVTSQYASGQNIAQASGGSTATVSTNQSISNPASNKGAQGIFHGPVTIQYGNPPAANPEPPQREADDRPRGRTLIVDPWYREGEFGTISEAIAAANPGDRIMVKPGTYEEALVIAKPGLEIIGDGGREHVIVEATQGHVISFRTTIGRVVGLTIRQLNTVNQAHCCIDIGQGRLEVEDCDIINGATGIRVADGAKPQILYNIIHSCYQGIEVSSEGRGIFEGNKLYNNKQRNWAIDPQALPFVTRINNEPNE
;
A
#
# COMPACT_ATOMS: atom_id res chain seq x y z
N MET A 1 -22.53 -27.65 -6.02
CA MET A 1 -23.77 -26.95 -5.64
C MET A 1 -23.85 -26.66 -4.15
N SER A 2 -23.69 -27.65 -3.25
CA SER A 2 -23.68 -27.40 -1.78
C SER A 2 -22.52 -26.52 -1.31
N ASP A 3 -21.35 -26.66 -1.93
CA ASP A 3 -20.13 -25.94 -1.52
C ASP A 3 -20.20 -24.45 -1.86
N GLU A 4 -20.80 -24.09 -2.99
CA GLU A 4 -20.96 -22.71 -3.44
C GLU A 4 -21.99 -21.94 -2.60
N LEU A 5 -23.11 -22.58 -2.24
CA LEU A 5 -24.09 -22.02 -1.31
C LEU A 5 -23.47 -21.82 0.08
N SER A 6 -22.67 -22.78 0.54
CA SER A 6 -21.96 -22.70 1.82
C SER A 6 -20.90 -21.59 1.82
N ALA A 7 -20.21 -21.39 0.70
CA ALA A 7 -19.27 -20.29 0.51
C ALA A 7 -19.99 -18.92 0.54
N LEU A 8 -21.10 -18.77 -0.17
CA LEU A 8 -21.91 -17.55 -0.17
C LEU A 8 -22.50 -17.24 1.22
N GLN A 9 -22.94 -18.26 1.97
CA GLN A 9 -23.44 -18.09 3.34
C GLN A 9 -22.33 -17.64 4.30
N ARG A 10 -21.12 -18.20 4.17
CA ARG A 10 -19.95 -17.73 4.95
C ARG A 10 -19.59 -16.31 4.59
N GLN A 11 -19.57 -15.99 3.29
CA GLN A 11 -19.30 -14.64 2.81
C GLN A 11 -20.33 -13.62 3.32
N LEU A 12 -21.62 -13.99 3.32
CA LEU A 12 -22.69 -13.17 3.86
C LEU A 12 -22.48 -12.91 5.36
N LYS A 13 -22.22 -13.97 6.13
CA LYS A 13 -21.97 -13.86 7.57
C LYS A 13 -20.79 -12.92 7.86
N ASN A 14 -19.69 -13.07 7.13
CA ASN A 14 -18.52 -12.19 7.29
C ASN A 14 -18.88 -10.73 6.98
N PHE A 15 -19.61 -10.45 5.90
CA PHE A 15 -20.02 -9.08 5.58
C PHE A 15 -20.97 -8.49 6.63
N GLU A 16 -21.88 -9.27 7.19
CA GLU A 16 -22.78 -8.83 8.26
C GLU A 16 -22.02 -8.54 9.56
N GLU A 17 -21.06 -9.37 9.94
CA GLU A 17 -20.17 -9.13 11.10
C GLU A 17 -19.33 -7.86 10.91
N ASN A 18 -18.80 -7.64 9.70
CA ASN A 18 -18.01 -6.45 9.37
C ASN A 18 -18.86 -5.17 9.37
N LEU A 19 -20.12 -5.24 8.91
CA LEU A 19 -21.03 -4.11 8.97
C LEU A 19 -21.29 -3.73 10.43
N ALA A 20 -21.49 -4.71 11.31
CA ALA A 20 -21.68 -4.47 12.74
C ALA A 20 -20.46 -3.78 13.36
N LEU A 21 -19.24 -4.18 13.01
CA LEU A 21 -18.01 -3.56 13.50
C LEU A 21 -17.87 -2.10 13.04
N ILE A 22 -18.21 -1.80 11.78
CA ILE A 22 -18.21 -0.41 11.27
C ILE A 22 -19.26 0.42 12.00
N GLN A 23 -20.45 -0.12 12.24
CA GLN A 23 -21.51 0.55 12.98
C GLN A 23 -21.13 0.81 14.43
N GLU A 24 -20.45 -0.12 15.09
CA GLU A 24 -19.90 0.05 16.44
C GLU A 24 -18.87 1.19 16.46
N ARG A 25 -17.88 1.17 15.56
CA ARG A 25 -16.89 2.25 15.46
C ARG A 25 -17.51 3.60 15.14
N LYS A 26 -18.55 3.64 14.30
CA LYS A 26 -19.30 4.88 14.02
C LYS A 26 -19.99 5.44 15.27
N SER A 27 -20.40 4.57 16.20
CA SER A 27 -21.07 4.97 17.44
C SER A 27 -20.13 5.63 18.46
N GLU A 28 -18.81 5.48 18.28
CA GLU A 28 -17.80 6.16 19.10
C GLU A 28 -17.73 7.67 18.83
N PHE A 29 -18.26 8.13 17.70
CA PHE A 29 -18.30 9.55 17.33
C PHE A 29 -19.52 10.24 17.92
N VAL A 30 -19.30 11.37 18.58
CA VAL A 30 -20.35 12.13 19.27
C VAL A 30 -21.29 12.84 18.29
N MET A 31 -20.77 13.32 17.17
CA MET A 31 -21.54 14.00 16.12
C MET A 31 -21.39 13.28 14.79
N SER A 32 -22.47 13.22 14.01
CA SER A 32 -22.46 12.57 12.69
C SER A 32 -21.56 13.24 11.65
N THR A 33 -21.23 14.53 11.86
CA THR A 33 -20.28 15.28 11.02
C THR A 33 -18.82 14.91 11.25
N ASP A 34 -18.51 14.31 12.40
CA ASP A 34 -17.15 13.96 12.81
C ASP A 34 -16.75 12.56 12.32
N ILE A 35 -17.74 11.78 11.85
CA ILE A 35 -17.52 10.45 11.28
C ILE A 35 -16.70 10.61 9.99
N PRO A 36 -15.52 9.96 9.89
CA PRO A 36 -14.73 9.99 8.67
C PRO A 36 -15.54 9.56 7.45
N LEU A 37 -15.46 10.34 6.37
CA LEU A 37 -16.22 10.08 5.13
C LEU A 37 -15.96 8.67 4.57
N GLN A 38 -14.78 8.11 4.84
CA GLN A 38 -14.41 6.77 4.45
C GLN A 38 -15.26 5.70 5.15
N MET A 39 -15.59 5.86 6.44
CA MET A 39 -16.45 4.91 7.17
C MET A 39 -17.88 4.93 6.67
N VAL A 40 -18.41 6.11 6.33
CA VAL A 40 -19.75 6.27 5.75
C VAL A 40 -19.84 5.58 4.38
N LYS A 41 -18.82 5.75 3.54
CA LYS A 41 -18.74 5.07 2.24
C LYS A 41 -18.59 3.56 2.40
N ALA A 42 -17.76 3.11 3.34
CA ALA A 42 -17.53 1.70 3.62
C ALA A 42 -18.81 0.97 4.05
N GLU A 43 -19.59 1.57 4.94
CA GLU A 43 -20.90 1.06 5.36
C GLU A 43 -21.84 0.92 4.16
N SER A 44 -22.02 1.99 3.37
CA SER A 44 -22.90 1.95 2.19
C SER A 44 -22.48 0.91 1.16
N ASP A 45 -21.17 0.71 0.96
CA ASP A 45 -20.65 -0.29 0.05
C ASP A 45 -20.84 -1.72 0.60
N LEU A 46 -20.67 -1.93 1.91
CA LEU A 46 -20.95 -3.22 2.55
C LEU A 46 -22.44 -3.57 2.49
N GLU A 47 -23.33 -2.61 2.75
CA GLU A 47 -24.78 -2.80 2.62
C GLU A 47 -25.16 -3.26 1.22
N LYS A 48 -24.60 -2.63 0.17
CA LYS A 48 -24.82 -3.03 -1.22
C LYS A 48 -24.31 -4.44 -1.49
N LYS A 49 -23.13 -4.81 -0.98
CA LYS A 49 -22.58 -6.17 -1.15
C LYS A 49 -23.41 -7.22 -0.42
N ILE A 50 -23.87 -6.94 0.79
CA ILE A 50 -24.77 -7.80 1.55
C ILE A 50 -26.05 -8.03 0.74
N ALA A 51 -26.64 -6.96 0.19
CA ALA A 51 -27.83 -7.06 -0.66
C ALA A 51 -27.56 -7.93 -1.91
N GLN A 52 -26.42 -7.75 -2.57
CA GLN A 52 -26.01 -8.55 -3.73
C GLN A 52 -25.81 -10.03 -3.39
N VAL A 53 -25.14 -10.34 -2.28
CA VAL A 53 -24.92 -11.73 -1.85
C VAL A 53 -26.25 -12.37 -1.42
N LYS A 54 -27.12 -11.65 -0.70
CA LYS A 54 -28.48 -12.11 -0.38
C LYS A 54 -29.28 -12.41 -1.64
N ALA A 55 -29.20 -11.56 -2.67
CA ALA A 55 -29.87 -11.78 -3.95
C ALA A 55 -29.33 -13.02 -4.69
N LYS A 56 -28.00 -13.23 -4.67
CA LYS A 56 -27.37 -14.45 -5.23
C LYS A 56 -27.83 -15.71 -4.50
N ILE A 57 -27.87 -15.67 -3.17
CA ILE A 57 -28.37 -16.79 -2.35
C ILE A 57 -29.86 -17.05 -2.65
N ALA A 58 -30.70 -16.02 -2.73
CA ALA A 58 -32.12 -16.17 -3.07
C ALA A 58 -32.33 -16.77 -4.47
N THR A 59 -31.53 -16.33 -5.45
CA THR A 59 -31.52 -16.91 -6.81
C THR A 59 -31.12 -18.39 -6.79
N PHE A 60 -30.17 -18.77 -5.93
CA PHE A 60 -29.74 -20.15 -5.74
C PHE A 60 -30.79 -21.02 -5.04
N LEU A 61 -31.60 -20.42 -4.16
CA LEU A 61 -32.68 -21.08 -3.42
C LEU A 61 -34.03 -21.05 -4.16
N GLY A 62 -34.10 -20.45 -5.36
CA GLY A 62 -35.32 -20.36 -6.16
C GLY A 62 -36.41 -19.46 -5.56
N THR A 63 -36.06 -18.54 -4.67
CA THR A 63 -37.02 -17.59 -4.07
C THR A 63 -36.92 -16.21 -4.74
N PRO A 64 -38.05 -15.59 -5.12
CA PRO A 64 -38.01 -14.26 -5.75
C PRO A 64 -37.49 -13.21 -4.75
N PRO A 65 -36.69 -12.24 -5.21
CA PRO A 65 -36.09 -11.22 -4.34
C PRO A 65 -37.17 -10.34 -3.68
N PRO A 66 -36.97 -9.90 -2.43
CA PRO A 66 -37.89 -8.96 -1.79
C PRO A 66 -37.85 -7.61 -2.51
N ALA A 67 -39.04 -7.01 -2.69
CA ALA A 67 -39.21 -5.72 -3.33
C ALA A 67 -38.48 -4.60 -2.57
N ASP A 68 -37.92 -3.64 -3.33
CA ASP A 68 -37.16 -2.49 -2.83
C ASP A 68 -37.87 -1.78 -1.66
N PRO A 69 -37.12 -1.30 -0.64
CA PRO A 69 -37.68 -0.38 0.34
C PRO A 69 -37.98 0.96 -0.34
N ALA A 70 -39.23 1.42 -0.20
CA ALA A 70 -39.71 2.69 -0.73
C ALA A 70 -38.80 3.87 -0.28
N PRO A 71 -38.61 4.89 -1.12
CA PRO A 71 -37.76 6.03 -0.78
C PRO A 71 -38.35 6.79 0.42
N VAL A 72 -37.50 7.03 1.43
CA VAL A 72 -37.84 7.87 2.58
C VAL A 72 -37.79 9.33 2.11
N THR A 73 -38.97 9.94 1.98
CA THR A 73 -39.13 11.36 1.66
C THR A 73 -38.61 12.21 2.83
N SER A 74 -37.44 12.85 2.68
CA SER A 74 -36.99 13.87 3.61
C SER A 74 -37.87 15.11 3.49
N GLN A 75 -38.78 15.31 4.43
CA GLN A 75 -39.46 16.59 4.62
C GLN A 75 -38.47 17.60 5.19
N TYR A 76 -37.96 18.51 4.35
CA TYR A 76 -37.46 19.79 4.81
C TYR A 76 -38.56 20.83 4.61
N ALA A 77 -39.11 21.28 5.73
CA ALA A 77 -40.07 22.37 5.81
C ALA A 77 -39.38 23.71 5.47
N SER A 78 -39.89 24.33 4.41
CA SER A 78 -40.15 25.76 4.21
C SER A 78 -39.40 26.78 5.10
N GLY A 79 -38.55 27.58 4.45
CA GLY A 79 -38.24 28.96 4.84
C GLY A 79 -38.40 29.87 3.62
N GLN A 80 -39.32 30.83 3.71
CA GLN A 80 -39.75 31.73 2.62
C GLN A 80 -38.70 32.82 2.30
N ASN A 81 -38.48 33.00 0.99
CA ASN A 81 -38.45 34.24 0.19
C ASN A 81 -37.96 35.57 0.80
N ILE A 82 -37.00 36.23 0.12
CA ILE A 82 -37.19 37.57 -0.47
C ILE A 82 -36.36 37.71 -1.76
N ALA A 83 -36.95 38.32 -2.79
CA ALA A 83 -36.48 38.48 -4.16
C ALA A 83 -35.74 39.81 -4.43
N GLN A 84 -34.96 39.85 -5.53
CA GLN A 84 -34.93 40.87 -6.63
C GLN A 84 -33.63 40.72 -7.44
N ALA A 85 -33.66 40.30 -8.72
CA ALA A 85 -33.80 41.13 -9.95
C ALA A 85 -32.61 42.11 -10.14
N SER A 86 -31.93 42.28 -11.29
CA SER A 86 -32.22 41.98 -12.71
C SER A 86 -31.04 42.43 -13.59
N GLY A 87 -30.93 41.83 -14.79
CA GLY A 87 -30.35 42.44 -16.01
C GLY A 87 -28.85 42.16 -16.25
N GLY A 88 -28.36 41.83 -17.43
CA GLY A 88 -28.97 41.63 -18.75
C GLY A 88 -27.88 41.49 -19.82
N SER A 89 -28.23 40.82 -20.92
CA SER A 89 -27.69 41.00 -22.28
C SER A 89 -26.26 40.57 -22.67
N THR A 90 -26.22 39.44 -23.40
CA THR A 90 -25.81 39.28 -24.82
C THR A 90 -24.48 39.82 -25.37
N ALA A 91 -23.82 38.92 -26.11
CA ALA A 91 -23.24 39.08 -27.47
C ALA A 91 -21.71 39.23 -27.64
N THR A 92 -21.14 38.16 -28.22
CA THR A 92 -20.28 38.08 -29.43
C THR A 92 -18.94 38.84 -29.55
N VAL A 93 -17.90 38.01 -29.79
CA VAL A 93 -16.96 38.01 -30.93
C VAL A 93 -15.76 39.01 -30.98
N SER A 94 -14.62 38.41 -31.32
CA SER A 94 -13.45 38.93 -32.07
C SER A 94 -12.23 39.52 -31.35
N THR A 95 -11.18 38.67 -31.35
CA THR A 95 -9.84 38.84 -31.95
C THR A 95 -8.99 40.09 -31.74
N ASN A 96 -7.67 39.77 -31.67
CA ASN A 96 -6.49 40.61 -31.91
C ASN A 96 -6.17 41.55 -30.72
N GLN A 97 -4.93 41.70 -30.26
CA GLN A 97 -3.70 41.84 -31.03
C GLN A 97 -2.47 41.80 -30.11
N SER A 98 -1.35 41.36 -30.67
CA SER A 98 0.02 41.36 -30.16
C SER A 98 0.73 42.71 -30.32
N ILE A 99 1.60 43.09 -29.36
CA ILE A 99 2.67 44.11 -29.47
C ILE A 99 3.81 43.63 -28.52
N SER A 100 4.93 43.05 -28.99
CA SER A 100 6.24 43.67 -29.36
C SER A 100 6.82 44.58 -28.25
N ASN A 101 8.11 44.61 -27.87
CA ASN A 101 9.37 44.47 -28.61
C ASN A 101 10.58 44.48 -27.57
N PRO A 102 11.87 44.79 -27.88
CA PRO A 102 12.97 43.82 -28.06
C PRO A 102 14.28 44.14 -27.25
N ALA A 103 15.34 43.33 -27.43
CA ALA A 103 16.78 43.74 -27.49
C ALA A 103 17.67 42.47 -27.67
N SER A 104 18.23 42.16 -28.84
CA SER A 104 19.50 42.65 -29.43
C SER A 104 20.79 42.28 -28.68
N ASN A 105 21.58 41.34 -29.23
CA ASN A 105 23.00 41.60 -29.50
C ASN A 105 23.56 40.69 -30.62
N LYS A 106 24.49 41.26 -31.40
CA LYS A 106 25.09 40.75 -32.64
C LYS A 106 26.38 39.95 -32.36
N GLY A 107 26.68 39.00 -33.25
CA GLY A 107 28.00 38.38 -33.42
C GLY A 107 28.06 37.41 -34.61
N ALA A 108 28.60 37.88 -35.74
CA ALA A 108 28.96 37.16 -36.97
C ALA A 108 30.09 36.11 -36.71
N GLN A 109 30.44 35.11 -37.53
CA GLN A 109 30.08 34.58 -38.85
C GLN A 109 30.78 33.21 -38.98
N GLY A 110 30.24 32.27 -39.79
CA GLY A 110 30.96 31.04 -40.17
C GLY A 110 30.04 30.02 -40.83
N ILE A 111 30.02 30.01 -42.16
CA ILE A 111 29.15 29.20 -43.02
C ILE A 111 29.84 27.85 -43.31
N PHE A 112 29.15 26.72 -43.07
CA PHE A 112 29.35 25.47 -43.82
C PHE A 112 27.97 24.89 -44.17
N HIS A 113 27.78 24.59 -45.46
CA HIS A 113 26.55 24.05 -46.03
C HIS A 113 26.50 22.52 -45.89
N GLY A 114 25.37 22.03 -45.38
CA GLY A 114 24.92 20.64 -45.46
C GLY A 114 23.57 20.52 -44.75
N PRO A 115 22.59 19.75 -45.26
CA PRO A 115 21.32 19.56 -44.56
C PRO A 115 21.58 18.76 -43.27
N VAL A 116 21.57 19.43 -42.12
CA VAL A 116 21.54 18.73 -40.83
C VAL A 116 20.08 18.34 -40.58
N THR A 117 19.76 17.09 -40.88
CA THR A 117 18.56 16.45 -40.34
C THR A 117 18.75 16.32 -38.83
N ILE A 118 18.10 17.18 -38.05
CA ILE A 118 17.97 16.95 -36.61
C ILE A 118 17.04 15.74 -36.45
N GLN A 119 17.63 14.56 -36.28
CA GLN A 119 16.91 13.43 -35.72
C GLN A 119 16.61 13.79 -34.27
N TYR A 120 15.33 13.97 -33.95
CA TYR A 120 14.86 13.77 -32.59
C TYR A 120 15.22 12.32 -32.24
N GLY A 121 16.30 12.13 -31.49
CA GLY A 121 16.63 10.84 -30.93
C GLY A 121 15.42 10.33 -30.15
N ASN A 122 15.12 9.04 -30.30
CA ASN A 122 14.12 8.37 -29.48
C ASN A 122 14.32 8.77 -28.00
N PRO A 123 13.23 8.96 -27.23
CA PRO A 123 13.34 9.16 -25.80
C PRO A 123 14.19 8.02 -25.20
N PRO A 124 15.04 8.31 -24.19
CA PRO A 124 15.88 7.29 -23.57
C PRO A 124 14.98 6.13 -23.12
N ALA A 125 15.41 4.90 -23.45
CA ALA A 125 14.71 3.68 -23.11
C ALA A 125 14.26 3.74 -21.65
N ALA A 126 12.98 3.42 -21.42
CA ALA A 126 12.44 3.21 -20.09
C ALA A 126 13.43 2.37 -19.28
N ASN A 127 13.66 2.77 -18.02
CA ASN A 127 14.47 1.99 -17.09
C ASN A 127 14.12 0.50 -17.20
N PRO A 128 15.11 -0.40 -17.22
CA PRO A 128 14.82 -1.82 -17.27
C PRO A 128 13.91 -2.17 -16.11
N GLU A 129 12.77 -2.78 -16.44
CA GLU A 129 11.88 -3.42 -15.50
C GLU A 129 12.72 -4.30 -14.56
N PRO A 130 12.49 -4.30 -13.23
CA PRO A 130 13.23 -5.14 -12.31
C PRO A 130 13.20 -6.59 -12.81
N PRO A 131 14.31 -7.35 -12.69
CA PRO A 131 14.37 -8.72 -13.17
C PRO A 131 13.25 -9.53 -12.50
N GLN A 132 12.26 -9.95 -13.29
CA GLN A 132 11.24 -10.89 -12.87
C GLN A 132 11.94 -12.22 -12.58
N ARG A 133 12.26 -12.48 -11.31
CA ARG A 133 12.74 -13.80 -10.89
C ARG A 133 11.69 -14.83 -11.30
N GLU A 134 12.16 -15.89 -11.96
CA GLU A 134 11.36 -17.00 -12.48
C GLU A 134 10.31 -17.45 -11.47
N ALA A 135 9.10 -17.78 -11.95
CA ALA A 135 7.96 -18.16 -11.13
C ALA A 135 8.37 -19.22 -10.10
N ASP A 136 8.41 -18.79 -8.83
CA ASP A 136 8.84 -19.57 -7.70
C ASP A 136 8.04 -20.88 -7.52
N ASP A 137 8.56 -22.02 -7.98
CA ASP A 137 7.92 -23.35 -7.98
C ASP A 137 7.95 -24.07 -6.61
N ARG A 138 8.16 -23.33 -5.50
CA ARG A 138 8.06 -23.89 -4.14
C ARG A 138 6.64 -24.40 -3.88
N PRO A 139 6.43 -25.55 -3.20
CA PRO A 139 5.09 -26.03 -2.85
C PRO A 139 4.40 -25.00 -1.94
N ARG A 140 3.41 -24.29 -2.49
CA ARG A 140 2.71 -23.20 -1.83
C ARG A 140 1.56 -23.74 -0.99
N GLY A 141 1.40 -23.24 0.22
CA GLY A 141 0.17 -23.42 0.98
C GLY A 141 -1.01 -22.73 0.29
N ARG A 142 -2.16 -22.65 0.97
CA ARG A 142 -3.32 -21.94 0.40
C ARG A 142 -3.02 -20.43 0.30
N THR A 143 -3.71 -19.76 -0.62
CA THR A 143 -3.67 -18.29 -0.74
C THR A 143 -4.84 -17.68 0.00
N LEU A 144 -4.57 -16.82 0.97
CA LEU A 144 -5.52 -15.98 1.68
C LEU A 144 -5.51 -14.59 1.04
N ILE A 145 -6.67 -14.04 0.72
CA ILE A 145 -6.76 -12.70 0.10
C ILE A 145 -7.21 -11.69 1.14
N VAL A 146 -6.43 -10.63 1.30
CA VAL A 146 -6.70 -9.49 2.16
C VAL A 146 -7.15 -8.31 1.31
N ASP A 147 -8.26 -7.69 1.66
CA ASP A 147 -8.80 -6.50 1.01
C ASP A 147 -9.50 -5.63 2.06
N PRO A 148 -9.05 -4.39 2.30
CA PRO A 148 -9.57 -3.57 3.40
C PRO A 148 -11.03 -3.17 3.16
N TRP A 149 -11.49 -3.28 1.91
CA TRP A 149 -12.86 -3.00 1.50
C TRP A 149 -13.65 -4.27 1.24
N TYR A 150 -13.09 -5.46 1.46
CA TYR A 150 -13.75 -6.76 1.29
C TYR A 150 -14.40 -6.94 -0.10
N ARG A 151 -13.80 -6.44 -1.18
CA ARG A 151 -14.31 -6.60 -2.56
C ARG A 151 -13.96 -7.98 -3.09
N GLU A 152 -12.71 -8.38 -2.89
CA GLU A 152 -12.15 -9.64 -3.40
C GLU A 152 -11.52 -10.50 -2.29
N GLY A 153 -11.29 -9.93 -1.11
CA GLY A 153 -10.64 -10.58 0.03
C GLY A 153 -11.58 -11.26 1.02
N GLU A 154 -11.10 -12.34 1.63
CA GLU A 154 -11.73 -13.03 2.76
C GLU A 154 -11.49 -12.28 4.09
N PHE A 155 -10.40 -11.51 4.16
CA PHE A 155 -9.92 -10.80 5.34
C PHE A 155 -9.84 -9.29 5.08
N GLY A 156 -10.15 -8.48 6.08
CA GLY A 156 -10.06 -7.02 5.99
C GLY A 156 -8.71 -6.47 6.44
N THR A 157 -7.97 -7.28 7.19
CA THR A 157 -6.64 -6.94 7.72
C THR A 157 -5.65 -8.06 7.45
N ILE A 158 -4.37 -7.70 7.38
CA ILE A 158 -3.29 -8.67 7.20
C ILE A 158 -3.12 -9.47 8.48
N SER A 159 -3.33 -8.87 9.66
CA SER A 159 -3.25 -9.57 10.95
C SER A 159 -4.27 -10.71 11.07
N GLU A 160 -5.51 -10.52 10.61
CA GLU A 160 -6.51 -11.59 10.56
C GLU A 160 -6.07 -12.73 9.63
N ALA A 161 -5.54 -12.41 8.46
CA ALA A 161 -5.01 -13.42 7.55
C ALA A 161 -3.81 -14.17 8.14
N ILE A 162 -2.89 -13.48 8.83
CA ILE A 162 -1.78 -14.11 9.58
C ILE A 162 -2.33 -15.05 10.65
N ALA A 163 -3.36 -14.63 11.40
CA ALA A 163 -3.98 -15.45 12.43
C ALA A 163 -4.64 -16.71 11.85
N ALA A 164 -5.29 -16.61 10.68
CA ALA A 164 -5.91 -17.73 9.99
C ALA A 164 -4.91 -18.63 9.24
N ALA A 165 -3.79 -18.10 8.76
CA ALA A 165 -2.84 -18.82 7.91
C ALA A 165 -2.19 -20.02 8.61
N ASN A 166 -1.90 -21.07 7.84
CA ASN A 166 -1.02 -22.16 8.24
C ASN A 166 0.44 -21.86 7.86
N PRO A 167 1.42 -22.52 8.48
CA PRO A 167 2.80 -22.45 8.00
C PRO A 167 2.90 -22.77 6.49
N GLY A 168 3.63 -21.95 5.75
CA GLY A 168 3.76 -22.08 4.28
C GLY A 168 2.63 -21.46 3.45
N ASP A 169 1.59 -20.91 4.07
CA ASP A 169 0.51 -20.23 3.35
C ASP A 169 0.98 -18.89 2.76
N ARG A 170 0.27 -18.46 1.71
CA ARG A 170 0.45 -17.16 1.07
C ARG A 170 -0.68 -16.23 1.48
N ILE A 171 -0.33 -14.97 1.73
CA ILE A 171 -1.24 -13.86 1.99
C ILE A 171 -1.06 -12.87 0.84
N MET A 172 -2.06 -12.77 -0.02
CA MET A 172 -2.13 -11.79 -1.10
C MET A 172 -2.85 -10.55 -0.59
N VAL A 173 -2.20 -9.40 -0.64
CA VAL A 173 -2.67 -8.15 -0.04
C VAL A 173 -3.08 -7.18 -1.14
N LYS A 174 -4.38 -6.89 -1.23
CA LYS A 174 -4.93 -5.96 -2.23
C LYS A 174 -4.53 -4.51 -1.94
N PRO A 175 -4.56 -3.63 -2.96
CA PRO A 175 -4.33 -2.20 -2.78
C PRO A 175 -5.16 -1.57 -1.67
N GLY A 176 -4.50 -0.80 -0.83
CA GLY A 176 -5.11 -0.13 0.31
C GLY A 176 -4.11 0.26 1.39
N THR A 177 -4.63 0.93 2.42
CA THR A 177 -3.87 1.31 3.61
C THR A 177 -4.34 0.45 4.79
N TYR A 178 -3.38 -0.18 5.46
CA TYR A 178 -3.57 -1.09 6.58
C TYR A 178 -2.84 -0.51 7.79
N GLU A 179 -3.59 0.06 8.73
CA GLU A 179 -3.03 0.58 9.98
C GLU A 179 -2.96 -0.55 11.02
N GLU A 180 -1.85 -1.28 11.05
CA GLU A 180 -1.63 -2.43 11.91
C GLU A 180 -0.14 -2.75 12.09
N ALA A 181 0.19 -3.37 13.23
CA ALA A 181 1.53 -3.89 13.51
C ALA A 181 1.54 -5.42 13.31
N LEU A 182 2.31 -5.91 12.35
CA LEU A 182 2.33 -7.30 11.94
C LEU A 182 3.32 -8.12 12.76
N VAL A 183 2.87 -9.24 13.32
CA VAL A 183 3.75 -10.22 13.99
C VAL A 183 3.78 -11.51 13.18
N ILE A 184 4.90 -11.76 12.50
CA ILE A 184 5.09 -12.95 11.66
C ILE A 184 5.79 -14.03 12.50
N ALA A 185 4.99 -14.89 13.13
CA ALA A 185 5.47 -15.96 14.01
C ALA A 185 5.32 -17.38 13.42
N LYS A 186 4.56 -17.55 12.33
CA LYS A 186 4.36 -18.84 11.65
C LYS A 186 5.38 -19.01 10.53
N PRO A 187 6.11 -20.13 10.46
CA PRO A 187 7.18 -20.29 9.49
C PRO A 187 6.63 -20.44 8.07
N GLY A 188 7.32 -19.85 7.11
CA GLY A 188 7.06 -20.02 5.69
C GLY A 188 5.93 -19.17 5.15
N LEU A 189 5.40 -18.21 5.92
CA LEU A 189 4.40 -17.29 5.40
C LEU A 189 4.99 -16.38 4.32
N GLU A 190 4.25 -16.21 3.23
CA GLU A 190 4.53 -15.23 2.18
C GLU A 190 3.48 -14.12 2.21
N ILE A 191 3.89 -12.87 2.40
CA ILE A 191 3.01 -11.69 2.33
C ILE A 191 3.37 -10.93 1.07
N ILE A 192 2.45 -10.85 0.12
CA ILE A 192 2.71 -10.33 -1.22
C ILE A 192 1.67 -9.25 -1.55
N GLY A 193 2.13 -8.04 -1.89
CA GLY A 193 1.28 -6.99 -2.41
C GLY A 193 0.76 -7.32 -3.81
N ASP A 194 -0.52 -7.07 -4.05
CA ASP A 194 -1.15 -7.21 -5.37
C ASP A 194 -1.10 -5.87 -6.12
N GLY A 195 0.00 -5.65 -6.85
CA GLY A 195 0.25 -4.45 -7.64
C GLY A 195 1.61 -3.83 -7.35
N GLY A 196 1.80 -2.58 -7.77
CA GLY A 196 2.99 -1.79 -7.42
C GLY A 196 3.07 -1.53 -5.92
N ARG A 197 4.28 -1.53 -5.35
CA ARG A 197 4.54 -1.39 -3.90
C ARG A 197 3.86 -0.15 -3.29
N GLU A 198 3.70 0.92 -4.06
CA GLU A 198 3.06 2.17 -3.68
C GLU A 198 1.56 2.07 -3.41
N HIS A 199 0.92 0.98 -3.83
CA HIS A 199 -0.51 0.77 -3.68
C HIS A 199 -0.90 -0.04 -2.44
N VAL A 200 0.05 -0.72 -1.80
CA VAL A 200 -0.21 -1.56 -0.61
C VAL A 200 0.59 -1.02 0.56
N ILE A 201 -0.06 -0.23 1.41
CA ILE A 201 0.60 0.53 2.48
C ILE A 201 0.27 -0.13 3.82
N VAL A 202 1.28 -0.62 4.52
CA VAL A 202 1.18 -1.11 5.91
C VAL A 202 1.81 -0.07 6.81
N GLU A 203 1.08 0.41 7.81
CA GLU A 203 1.56 1.43 8.71
C GLU A 203 1.21 1.18 10.17
N ALA A 204 2.08 1.62 11.08
CA ALA A 204 1.86 1.49 12.51
C ALA A 204 2.33 2.74 13.26
N THR A 205 1.67 3.03 14.38
CA THR A 205 2.05 4.11 15.32
C THR A 205 2.68 3.55 16.60
N GLN A 206 2.46 2.28 16.92
CA GLN A 206 2.95 1.62 18.13
C GLN A 206 3.68 0.33 17.75
N GLY A 207 4.85 0.11 18.36
CA GLY A 207 5.67 -1.06 18.04
C GLY A 207 6.26 -1.01 16.62
N HIS A 208 6.97 -2.09 16.25
CA HIS A 208 7.50 -2.25 14.90
C HIS A 208 6.35 -2.52 13.91
N VAL A 209 6.43 -1.98 12.69
CA VAL A 209 5.40 -2.23 11.66
C VAL A 209 5.38 -3.72 11.30
N ILE A 210 6.56 -4.35 11.18
CA ILE A 210 6.72 -5.79 11.02
C ILE A 210 7.69 -6.32 12.06
N SER A 211 7.23 -7.26 12.89
CA SER A 211 8.06 -8.05 13.80
C SER A 211 8.18 -9.48 13.28
N PHE A 212 9.35 -9.85 12.78
CA PHE A 212 9.62 -11.21 12.32
C PHE A 212 10.18 -12.07 13.46
N ARG A 213 9.49 -13.18 13.77
CA ARG A 213 9.71 -14.01 14.96
C ARG A 213 9.71 -15.51 14.65
N THR A 214 10.11 -15.89 13.44
CA THR A 214 10.07 -17.28 12.97
C THR A 214 11.28 -17.62 12.12
N THR A 215 11.33 -18.82 11.52
CA THR A 215 12.54 -19.36 10.87
C THR A 215 12.72 -18.92 9.42
N ILE A 216 11.63 -18.83 8.65
CA ILE A 216 11.61 -18.46 7.24
C ILE A 216 10.32 -17.69 6.94
N GLY A 217 10.34 -16.81 5.95
CA GLY A 217 9.17 -16.07 5.50
C GLY A 217 9.55 -15.10 4.40
N ARG A 218 8.55 -14.49 3.75
CA ARG A 218 8.77 -13.58 2.63
C ARG A 218 7.78 -12.41 2.68
N VAL A 219 8.27 -11.21 2.39
CA VAL A 219 7.48 -9.97 2.30
C VAL A 219 7.86 -9.26 1.00
N VAL A 220 6.87 -9.00 0.14
CA VAL A 220 7.12 -8.48 -1.22
C VAL A 220 6.14 -7.38 -1.60
N GLY A 221 6.64 -6.33 -2.23
CA GLY A 221 5.80 -5.36 -2.96
C GLY A 221 4.87 -4.57 -2.04
N LEU A 222 5.37 -4.14 -0.88
CA LEU A 222 4.62 -3.34 0.10
C LEU A 222 5.34 -2.02 0.38
N THR A 223 4.57 -0.97 0.67
CA THR A 223 5.07 0.19 1.42
C THR A 223 4.91 -0.08 2.91
N ILE A 224 5.99 0.01 3.68
CA ILE A 224 6.04 -0.25 5.12
C ILE A 224 6.43 1.05 5.81
N ARG A 225 5.48 1.66 6.52
CA ARG A 225 5.60 3.03 7.04
C ARG A 225 5.42 3.10 8.55
N GLN A 226 6.44 3.59 9.24
CA GLN A 226 6.29 3.97 10.65
C GLN A 226 5.70 5.39 10.77
N LEU A 227 4.68 5.55 11.60
CA LEU A 227 4.02 6.85 11.82
C LEU A 227 4.52 7.56 13.09
N ASN A 228 5.11 6.83 14.03
CA ASN A 228 5.66 7.42 15.25
C ASN A 228 7.09 7.96 15.04
N THR A 229 7.15 9.20 14.58
CA THR A 229 8.41 9.91 14.29
C THR A 229 8.97 10.69 15.49
N VAL A 230 8.20 10.81 16.57
CA VAL A 230 8.56 11.62 17.75
C VAL A 230 9.55 10.90 18.65
N ASN A 231 9.27 9.62 18.98
CA ASN A 231 10.07 8.89 19.97
C ASN A 231 11.18 8.02 19.36
N GLN A 232 11.22 7.86 18.03
CA GLN A 232 12.25 7.09 17.28
C GLN A 232 12.61 5.76 17.97
N ALA A 233 11.64 5.06 18.54
CA ALA A 233 11.87 3.78 19.24
C ALA A 233 11.55 2.56 18.38
N HIS A 234 10.85 2.75 17.26
CA HIS A 234 10.28 1.64 16.51
C HIS A 234 10.83 1.56 15.09
N CYS A 235 11.33 0.38 14.76
CA CYS A 235 11.73 0.02 13.40
C CYS A 235 10.54 -0.14 12.46
N CYS A 236 10.74 -0.04 11.15
CA CYS A 236 9.74 -0.51 10.19
C CYS A 236 9.72 -2.03 10.16
N ILE A 237 10.88 -2.66 9.96
CA ILE A 237 11.02 -4.12 10.00
C ILE A 237 12.03 -4.51 11.06
N ASP A 238 11.61 -5.42 11.94
CA ASP A 238 12.41 -5.95 13.03
C ASP A 238 12.65 -7.46 12.87
N ILE A 239 13.89 -7.85 12.56
CA ILE A 239 14.29 -9.22 12.23
C ILE A 239 15.23 -9.75 13.33
N GLY A 240 14.64 -10.36 14.36
CA GLY A 240 15.40 -10.94 15.48
C GLY A 240 15.80 -12.40 15.30
N GLN A 241 15.38 -13.08 14.22
CA GLN A 241 15.79 -14.46 13.94
C GLN A 241 15.44 -14.87 12.52
N GLY A 242 15.91 -16.04 12.09
CA GLY A 242 15.48 -16.69 10.86
C GLY A 242 16.01 -16.06 9.58
N ARG A 243 15.39 -16.43 8.46
CA ARG A 243 15.76 -16.05 7.09
C ARG A 243 14.56 -15.42 6.39
N LEU A 244 14.27 -14.17 6.76
CA LEU A 244 13.25 -13.38 6.09
C LEU A 244 13.78 -12.89 4.72
N GLU A 245 12.99 -13.10 3.68
CA GLU A 245 13.18 -12.46 2.38
C GLU A 245 12.32 -11.19 2.33
N VAL A 246 12.93 -10.03 2.10
CA VAL A 246 12.21 -8.76 1.89
C VAL A 246 12.58 -8.23 0.52
N GLU A 247 11.60 -8.10 -0.37
CA GLU A 247 11.85 -7.79 -1.78
C GLU A 247 10.90 -6.72 -2.32
N ASP A 248 11.43 -5.79 -3.13
CA ASP A 248 10.64 -4.78 -3.84
C ASP A 248 9.72 -3.94 -2.92
N CYS A 249 10.11 -3.72 -1.67
CA CYS A 249 9.37 -2.89 -0.73
C CYS A 249 9.86 -1.43 -0.73
N ASP A 250 9.01 -0.52 -0.24
CA ASP A 250 9.36 0.84 0.13
C ASP A 250 9.25 1.02 1.65
N ILE A 251 10.34 1.37 2.32
CA ILE A 251 10.47 1.32 3.78
C ILE A 251 10.81 2.72 4.28
N ILE A 252 9.91 3.29 5.09
CA ILE A 252 9.91 4.72 5.37
C ILE A 252 9.62 5.09 6.83
N ASN A 253 10.31 6.12 7.32
CA ASN A 253 10.08 6.81 8.61
C ASN A 253 10.37 6.00 9.89
N GLY A 254 11.03 4.84 9.79
CA GLY A 254 11.44 4.06 10.96
C GLY A 254 12.54 4.73 11.78
N ALA A 255 12.62 4.40 13.08
CA ALA A 255 13.83 4.61 13.86
C ALA A 255 15.03 3.92 13.18
N THR A 256 14.79 2.67 12.81
CA THR A 256 15.60 1.94 11.83
C THR A 256 14.64 1.44 10.75
N GLY A 257 15.00 1.59 9.48
CA GLY A 257 14.21 1.01 8.38
C GLY A 257 14.13 -0.51 8.53
N ILE A 258 15.28 -1.17 8.56
CA ILE A 258 15.37 -2.62 8.83
C ILE A 258 16.43 -2.88 9.90
N ARG A 259 16.02 -3.49 11.02
CA ARG A 259 16.94 -4.00 12.04
C ARG A 259 17.13 -5.50 11.89
N VAL A 260 18.37 -5.95 11.88
CA VAL A 260 18.77 -7.37 11.83
C VAL A 260 19.60 -7.68 13.06
N ALA A 261 19.11 -8.58 13.90
CA ALA A 261 19.74 -8.89 15.19
C ALA A 261 19.72 -10.40 15.51
N ASP A 262 20.40 -10.75 16.59
CA ASP A 262 20.37 -12.05 17.27
C ASP A 262 20.63 -13.24 16.32
N GLY A 263 21.63 -13.10 15.44
CA GLY A 263 22.04 -14.15 14.50
C GLY A 263 21.10 -14.36 13.31
N ALA A 264 20.12 -13.48 13.09
CA ALA A 264 19.25 -13.50 11.92
C ALA A 264 20.05 -13.43 10.60
N LYS A 265 19.51 -14.06 9.55
CA LYS A 265 20.14 -14.23 8.23
C LYS A 265 19.17 -13.89 7.09
N PRO A 266 18.62 -12.66 7.04
CA PRO A 266 17.71 -12.26 5.97
C PRO A 266 18.37 -12.13 4.60
N GLN A 267 17.52 -12.06 3.57
CA GLN A 267 17.85 -11.54 2.25
C GLN A 267 17.02 -10.27 2.02
N ILE A 268 17.68 -9.14 1.87
CA ILE A 268 17.05 -7.83 1.68
C ILE A 268 17.39 -7.39 0.24
N LEU A 269 16.40 -7.46 -0.64
CA LEU A 269 16.59 -7.41 -2.10
C LEU A 269 15.78 -6.27 -2.73
N TYR A 270 16.41 -5.41 -3.52
CA TYR A 270 15.72 -4.41 -4.37
C TYR A 270 14.73 -3.47 -3.65
N ASN A 271 14.97 -3.22 -2.36
CA ASN A 271 14.13 -2.34 -1.55
C ASN A 271 14.56 -0.87 -1.67
N ILE A 272 13.62 0.03 -1.42
CA ILE A 272 13.88 1.46 -1.21
C ILE A 272 13.73 1.71 0.29
N ILE A 273 14.73 2.28 0.94
CA ILE A 273 14.77 2.50 2.39
C ILE A 273 15.17 3.95 2.65
N HIS A 274 14.22 4.78 3.09
CA HIS A 274 14.48 6.20 3.18
C HIS A 274 13.73 6.91 4.29
N SER A 275 14.12 8.16 4.56
CA SER A 275 13.52 9.00 5.61
C SER A 275 13.51 8.35 7.00
N CYS A 276 14.32 7.31 7.23
CA CYS A 276 14.47 6.67 8.52
C CYS A 276 15.54 7.39 9.34
N TYR A 277 15.61 7.16 10.66
CA TYR A 277 16.75 7.66 11.43
C TYR A 277 18.04 6.90 11.04
N GLN A 278 17.99 5.58 11.02
CA GLN A 278 18.98 4.71 10.36
C GLN A 278 18.31 3.92 9.23
N GLY A 279 19.03 3.70 8.12
CA GLY A 279 18.51 2.88 7.02
C GLY A 279 18.43 1.39 7.40
N ILE A 280 19.58 0.73 7.43
CA ILE A 280 19.72 -0.67 7.85
C ILE A 280 20.67 -0.75 9.04
N GLU A 281 20.22 -1.43 10.10
CA GLU A 281 21.03 -1.76 11.27
C GLU A 281 21.28 -3.28 11.32
N VAL A 282 22.54 -3.67 11.51
CA VAL A 282 22.92 -5.07 11.76
C VAL A 282 23.73 -5.13 13.05
N SER A 283 23.15 -5.74 14.07
CA SER A 283 23.70 -5.84 15.43
C SER A 283 23.60 -7.27 15.98
N SER A 284 24.19 -7.56 17.15
CA SER A 284 24.05 -8.86 17.85
C SER A 284 24.28 -10.10 16.97
N GLU A 285 25.42 -10.16 16.28
CA GLU A 285 25.77 -11.24 15.33
C GLU A 285 24.80 -11.42 14.15
N GLY A 286 23.96 -10.42 13.87
CA GLY A 286 23.13 -10.34 12.68
C GLY A 286 23.96 -10.51 11.41
N ARG A 287 23.37 -11.14 10.41
CA ARG A 287 24.01 -11.55 9.17
C ARG A 287 23.09 -11.25 8.00
N GLY A 288 23.50 -11.61 6.79
CA GLY A 288 22.58 -11.69 5.67
C GLY A 288 23.15 -11.15 4.38
N ILE A 289 22.28 -11.15 3.37
CA ILE A 289 22.60 -10.65 2.03
C ILE A 289 21.72 -9.42 1.80
N PHE A 290 22.35 -8.33 1.39
CA PHE A 290 21.71 -7.08 1.05
C PHE A 290 22.09 -6.74 -0.38
N GLU A 291 21.15 -6.88 -1.29
CA GLU A 291 21.40 -6.74 -2.73
C GLU A 291 20.45 -5.73 -3.38
N GLY A 292 21.00 -4.82 -4.20
CA GLY A 292 20.19 -3.96 -5.06
C GLY A 292 19.34 -2.93 -4.32
N ASN A 293 19.59 -2.67 -3.03
CA ASN A 293 18.77 -1.76 -2.23
C ASN A 293 19.21 -0.31 -2.43
N LYS A 294 18.24 0.61 -2.36
CA LYS A 294 18.45 2.06 -2.42
C LYS A 294 18.15 2.68 -1.06
N LEU A 295 19.17 3.20 -0.40
CA LEU A 295 19.13 3.83 0.90
C LEU A 295 19.46 5.32 0.76
N TYR A 296 18.52 6.21 1.07
CA TYR A 296 18.75 7.66 0.96
C TYR A 296 17.93 8.44 1.98
N ASN A 297 18.28 9.71 2.21
CA ASN A 297 17.59 10.60 3.17
C ASN A 297 17.42 10.00 4.58
N ASN A 298 18.31 9.09 4.98
CA ASN A 298 18.32 8.56 6.34
C ASN A 298 19.10 9.52 7.25
N LYS A 299 18.49 9.93 8.37
CA LYS A 299 18.93 11.10 9.16
C LYS A 299 20.31 10.93 9.78
N GLN A 300 20.67 9.73 10.22
CA GLN A 300 21.95 9.44 10.84
C GLN A 300 22.92 8.77 9.88
N ARG A 301 22.53 7.63 9.28
CA ARG A 301 23.34 6.86 8.34
C ARG A 301 22.49 5.85 7.55
N ASN A 302 22.98 5.47 6.37
CA ASN A 302 22.36 4.40 5.57
C ASN A 302 22.68 3.02 6.14
N TRP A 303 23.93 2.78 6.53
CA TRP A 303 24.40 1.50 7.06
C TRP A 303 24.90 1.66 8.50
N ALA A 304 24.26 0.97 9.44
CA ALA A 304 24.65 0.86 10.84
C ALA A 304 25.03 -0.60 11.16
N ILE A 305 26.22 -1.01 10.73
CA ILE A 305 26.68 -2.40 10.89
C ILE A 305 27.69 -2.46 12.03
N ASP A 306 27.40 -3.26 13.05
CA ASP A 306 28.33 -3.52 14.14
C ASP A 306 29.62 -4.18 13.60
N PRO A 307 30.82 -3.80 14.08
CA PRO A 307 32.07 -4.38 13.61
C PRO A 307 32.14 -5.91 13.71
N GLN A 308 31.44 -6.50 14.69
CA GLN A 308 31.37 -7.95 14.89
C GLN A 308 30.43 -8.65 13.89
N ALA A 309 29.43 -7.93 13.36
CA ALA A 309 28.51 -8.44 12.34
C ALA A 309 29.09 -8.32 10.92
N LEU A 310 30.00 -7.36 10.70
CA LEU A 310 30.57 -7.03 9.39
C LEU A 310 31.06 -8.25 8.57
N PRO A 311 31.76 -9.26 9.14
CA PRO A 311 32.22 -10.43 8.37
C PRO A 311 31.08 -11.33 7.85
N PHE A 312 29.87 -11.17 8.35
CA PHE A 312 28.71 -11.99 8.02
C PHE A 312 27.66 -11.26 7.17
N VAL A 313 27.97 -10.03 6.78
CA VAL A 313 27.11 -9.17 5.96
C VAL A 313 27.68 -9.11 4.56
N THR A 314 26.88 -9.55 3.59
CA THR A 314 27.22 -9.44 2.16
C THR A 314 26.40 -8.30 1.56
N ARG A 315 27.07 -7.31 0.97
CA ARG A 315 26.43 -6.16 0.30
C ARG A 315 26.80 -6.14 -1.17
N ILE A 316 25.80 -6.14 -2.03
CA ILE A 316 25.96 -6.28 -3.49
C ILE A 316 25.10 -5.21 -4.17
N ASN A 317 25.69 -4.40 -5.05
CA ASN A 317 24.94 -3.46 -5.91
C ASN A 317 23.96 -2.53 -5.15
N ASN A 318 24.29 -2.10 -3.93
CA ASN A 318 23.42 -1.17 -3.19
C ASN A 318 23.78 0.30 -3.49
N GLU A 319 22.82 1.19 -3.29
CA GLU A 319 22.98 2.63 -3.44
C GLU A 319 22.67 3.33 -2.09
N PRO A 320 23.63 3.94 -1.39
CA PRO A 320 25.05 3.91 -1.67
C PRO A 320 25.66 2.56 -1.26
N ASN A 321 26.75 2.22 -1.92
CA ASN A 321 27.48 0.97 -1.70
C ASN A 321 28.53 1.07 -0.56
N GLU A 322 28.38 2.05 0.34
CA GLU A 322 29.38 2.51 1.35
C GLU A 322 30.14 1.39 2.05
#